data_AF-X0YJY8-F1
#
_entry.id   AF-X0YJY8-F1
#
_cell.length_a   1.000
_cell.length_b   1.000
_cell.length_c   1.000
_cell.angle_alpha   90.00
_cell.angle_beta   90.00
_cell.angle_gamma   90.00
#
_symmetry.space_group_name_H-M   'P 1'
#
loop_
_entity.id
_entity.type
_entity.pdbx_description
1 polymer ?
#
loop_
_entity_poly.entity_id
_entity_poly.type
_entity_poly.pdbx_seq_one_letter_code
_entity_poly.pdbx_strand_id
1 'polypeptide(L)'
;FSIGETRPLRGPRRRDIGHGALAEKALRPMIPDEDKFPYALRLVSEILESNGSTSMASVCGSSLALMDAGVPILNPVSGIAMGLIKGKDDKFVILKDIQGIEDFYGDMDFKVAGTKNGITALQMDMKIKGINLDIIKQALEKAREGRLFILDKMLEVIPEPRKSLSKSAPKITTFKIPREKIGEVIGPGGKNIKRIKEEFELDEIDISDYNGEGMVSIISSNDVNIKMARKSIEGMLKGIEDIKVGEEFMGTVVGITSYGAFVNLIPGVDGLLHISKVTNKRIKDVKDYLKIGDKILVRVGNIDSRTKKIGLERADI
;
A
#
# COMPACT_ATOMS: atom_id res chain seq x y z
N PHE A 1 1.79 29.28 20.06
CA PHE A 1 0.76 30.24 19.62
C PHE A 1 -0.67 29.70 19.78
N SER A 2 -0.93 28.39 19.69
CA SER A 2 -2.32 27.85 19.70
C SER A 2 -3.18 28.13 20.93
N ILE A 3 -2.57 28.57 22.02
CA ILE A 3 -3.23 29.02 23.26
C ILE A 3 -2.93 30.50 23.56
N GLY A 4 -2.44 31.26 22.58
CA GLY A 4 -2.02 32.66 22.77
C GLY A 4 -0.68 32.86 23.48
N GLU A 5 0.03 31.79 23.86
CA GLU A 5 1.31 31.88 24.56
C GLU A 5 2.54 31.72 23.63
N THR A 6 3.64 32.38 24.03
CA THR A 6 4.98 32.23 23.45
C THR A 6 5.79 31.19 24.23
N ARG A 7 6.36 30.20 23.53
CA ARG A 7 7.25 29.19 24.11
C ARG A 7 8.37 28.85 23.13
N PRO A 8 9.57 28.43 23.60
CA PRO A 8 10.63 27.95 22.72
C PRO A 8 10.17 26.72 21.93
N LEU A 9 10.49 26.67 20.64
CA LEU A 9 10.30 25.48 19.81
C LEU A 9 11.26 24.37 20.28
N ARG A 10 10.70 23.33 20.87
CA ARG A 10 11.40 22.12 21.33
C ARG A 10 10.69 20.89 20.76
N GLY A 11 11.27 19.71 20.97
CA GLY A 11 10.63 18.43 20.65
C GLY A 11 9.27 18.23 21.34
N PRO A 12 8.50 17.22 20.90
CA PRO A 12 7.14 16.99 21.39
C PRO A 12 7.13 16.68 22.89
N ARG A 13 6.14 17.21 23.61
CA ARG A 13 5.96 16.96 25.03
C ARG A 13 5.25 15.63 25.24
N ARG A 14 5.27 15.14 26.49
CA ARG A 14 4.52 13.93 26.89
C ARG A 14 3.03 14.00 26.51
N ARG A 15 2.40 15.16 26.66
CA ARG A 15 0.98 15.37 26.30
C ARG A 15 0.77 15.28 24.79
N ASP A 16 1.67 15.85 24.00
CA ASP A 16 1.60 15.82 22.53
C ASP A 16 1.71 14.38 22.02
N ILE A 17 2.64 13.60 22.58
CA ILE A 17 2.81 12.17 22.30
C ILE A 17 1.57 11.37 22.73
N GLY A 18 1.05 11.61 23.93
CA GLY A 18 -0.13 10.91 24.45
C GLY A 18 -1.40 11.20 23.63
N HIS A 19 -1.60 12.45 23.20
CA HIS A 19 -2.70 12.83 22.32
C HIS A 19 -2.55 12.19 20.93
N GLY A 20 -1.35 12.20 20.36
CA GLY A 20 -1.05 11.52 19.10
C GLY A 20 -1.34 10.02 19.17
N ALA A 21 -0.89 9.35 20.23
CA ALA A 21 -1.13 7.93 20.45
C ALA A 21 -2.63 7.59 20.62
N LEU A 22 -3.41 8.45 21.30
CA LEU A 22 -4.86 8.28 21.39
C LEU A 22 -5.53 8.41 20.02
N ALA A 23 -5.12 9.39 19.22
CA ALA A 23 -5.66 9.58 17.88
C ALA A 23 -5.29 8.41 16.94
N GLU A 24 -4.04 7.95 17.00
CA GLU A 24 -3.58 6.76 16.28
C GLU A 24 -4.39 5.52 16.68
N LYS A 25 -4.59 5.29 17.99
CA LYS A 25 -5.40 4.17 18.50
C LYS A 25 -6.84 4.22 17.98
N ALA A 26 -7.41 5.41 17.85
CA ALA A 26 -8.77 5.59 17.33
C ALA A 26 -8.89 5.29 15.83
N LEU A 27 -7.84 5.59 15.04
CA LEU A 27 -7.86 5.47 13.58
C LEU A 27 -7.36 4.11 13.09
N ARG A 28 -6.39 3.51 13.77
CA ARG A 28 -5.73 2.25 13.37
C ARG A 28 -6.69 1.12 13.00
N PRO A 29 -7.81 0.88 13.70
CA PRO A 29 -8.76 -0.17 13.31
C PRO A 29 -9.45 0.07 11.96
N MET A 30 -9.44 1.30 11.45
CA MET A 30 -10.04 1.67 10.16
C MET A 30 -9.03 1.72 9.01
N ILE A 31 -7.73 1.58 9.31
CA ILE A 31 -6.68 1.59 8.29
C ILE A 31 -6.71 0.24 7.56
N PRO A 32 -6.73 0.23 6.22
CA PRO A 32 -6.67 -1.01 5.44
C PRO A 32 -5.37 -1.79 5.67
N ASP A 33 -5.44 -3.10 5.48
CA ASP A 33 -4.24 -3.94 5.47
C ASP A 33 -3.28 -3.57 4.34
N GLU A 34 -2.00 -3.86 4.54
CA GLU A 34 -0.92 -3.54 3.59
C GLU A 34 -1.15 -4.15 2.20
N ASP A 35 -1.74 -5.35 2.13
CA ASP A 35 -2.10 -6.02 0.87
C ASP A 35 -3.11 -5.20 0.03
N LYS A 36 -3.97 -4.42 0.68
CA LYS A 36 -4.98 -3.59 0.02
C LYS A 36 -4.47 -2.18 -0.24
N PHE A 37 -3.61 -1.67 0.64
CA PHE A 37 -3.08 -0.32 0.55
C PHE A 37 -1.63 -0.29 1.04
N PRO A 38 -0.66 -0.58 0.14
CA PRO A 38 0.74 -0.80 0.48
C PRO A 38 1.50 0.52 0.68
N TYR A 39 0.98 1.40 1.53
CA TYR A 39 1.54 2.73 1.79
C TYR A 39 1.85 2.91 3.26
N ALA A 40 3.04 3.46 3.54
CA ALA A 40 3.32 4.01 4.85
C ALA A 40 2.54 5.33 5.04
N LEU A 41 1.68 5.37 6.05
CA LEU A 41 0.85 6.54 6.34
C LEU A 41 1.51 7.37 7.44
N ARG A 42 1.74 8.65 7.16
CA ARG A 42 2.20 9.62 8.16
C ARG A 42 1.17 10.72 8.30
N LEU A 43 0.59 10.81 9.48
CA LEU A 43 -0.33 11.88 9.86
C LEU A 43 0.37 12.83 10.83
N VAL A 44 0.27 14.13 10.56
CA VAL A 44 0.75 15.19 11.45
C VAL A 44 -0.43 16.11 11.72
N SER A 45 -0.89 16.13 12.96
CA SER A 45 -1.94 17.05 13.41
C SER A 45 -1.30 18.28 14.03
N GLU A 46 -1.37 19.40 13.33
CA GLU A 46 -0.90 20.69 13.83
C GLU A 46 -2.04 21.46 14.47
N ILE A 47 -1.97 21.64 15.78
CA ILE A 47 -2.98 22.37 16.53
C ILE A 47 -2.69 23.87 16.39
N LEU A 48 -3.51 24.56 15.60
CA LEU A 48 -3.40 26.00 15.41
C LEU A 48 -4.17 26.79 16.48
N GLU A 49 -5.23 26.21 17.04
CA GLU A 49 -6.07 26.79 18.09
C GLU A 49 -6.51 25.71 19.08
N SER A 50 -6.66 26.07 20.36
CA SER A 50 -7.03 25.12 21.40
C SER A 50 -7.84 25.78 22.51
N ASN A 51 -9.16 25.56 22.49
CA ASN A 51 -10.05 25.82 23.63
C ASN A 51 -10.85 24.58 24.06
N GLY A 52 -10.57 23.42 23.46
CA GLY A 52 -11.25 22.15 23.74
C GLY A 52 -10.32 20.98 23.46
N SER A 53 -10.88 19.80 23.18
CA SER A 53 -10.07 18.59 23.00
C SER A 53 -9.38 18.51 21.64
N THR A 54 -8.14 18.97 21.61
CA THR A 54 -7.25 18.88 20.44
C THR A 54 -6.99 17.44 20.00
N SER A 55 -7.02 16.48 20.93
CA SER A 55 -6.94 15.05 20.60
C SER A 55 -8.12 14.56 19.77
N MET A 56 -9.34 15.01 20.07
CA MET A 56 -10.54 14.60 19.31
C MET A 56 -10.61 15.34 17.97
N ALA A 57 -10.24 16.63 17.96
CA ALA A 57 -10.04 17.37 16.71
C ALA A 57 -9.01 16.69 15.80
N SER A 58 -7.92 16.15 16.36
CA SER A 58 -6.90 15.42 15.60
C SER A 58 -7.45 14.12 14.98
N VAL A 59 -8.33 13.40 15.68
CA VAL A 59 -9.02 12.21 15.10
C VAL A 59 -9.87 12.62 13.92
N CYS A 60 -10.74 13.62 14.09
CA CYS A 60 -11.65 14.09 13.05
C CYS A 60 -10.88 14.62 11.82
N GLY A 61 -9.90 15.50 12.05
CA GLY A 61 -9.06 16.08 11.00
C GLY A 61 -8.24 15.02 10.27
N SER A 62 -7.67 14.04 10.99
CA SER A 62 -6.93 12.95 10.37
C SER A 62 -7.83 12.01 9.57
N SER A 63 -9.06 11.74 10.04
CA SER A 63 -10.03 10.96 9.26
C SER A 63 -10.33 11.64 7.93
N LEU A 64 -10.57 12.95 7.93
CA LEU A 64 -10.76 13.73 6.69
C LEU A 64 -9.52 13.74 5.82
N ALA A 65 -8.33 13.94 6.40
CA ALA A 65 -7.07 13.97 5.66
C ALA A 65 -6.76 12.62 4.98
N LEU A 66 -7.05 11.50 5.65
CA LEU A 66 -6.92 10.16 5.07
C LEU A 66 -7.87 9.99 3.87
N MET A 67 -9.13 10.41 4.01
CA MET A 67 -10.12 10.34 2.94
C MET A 67 -9.72 11.23 1.76
N ASP A 68 -9.25 12.44 2.02
CA ASP A 68 -8.77 13.38 1.00
C ASP A 68 -7.54 12.88 0.27
N ALA A 69 -6.62 12.22 0.99
CA ALA A 69 -5.43 11.59 0.41
C ALA A 69 -5.76 10.34 -0.44
N GLY A 70 -7.01 9.87 -0.42
CA GLY A 70 -7.46 8.67 -1.14
C GLY A 70 -7.14 7.36 -0.43
N VAL A 71 -6.92 7.39 0.88
CA VAL A 71 -6.76 6.18 1.70
C VAL A 71 -8.12 5.51 1.86
N PRO A 72 -8.29 4.24 1.45
CA PRO A 72 -9.57 3.53 1.51
C PRO A 72 -9.85 3.03 2.95
N ILE A 73 -10.03 3.96 3.88
CA ILE A 73 -10.39 3.65 5.26
C ILE A 73 -11.76 2.94 5.32
N LEU A 74 -11.91 1.98 6.23
CA LEU A 74 -13.13 1.16 6.32
C LEU A 74 -14.38 1.99 6.65
N ASN A 75 -14.25 2.90 7.62
CA ASN A 75 -15.28 3.86 7.99
C ASN A 75 -14.59 5.12 8.55
N PRO A 76 -15.16 6.32 8.33
CA PRO A 76 -14.66 7.54 8.95
C PRO A 76 -14.88 7.52 10.47
N VAL A 77 -13.96 8.15 11.19
CA VAL A 77 -13.92 8.19 12.66
C VAL A 77 -14.05 9.63 13.11
N SER A 78 -15.01 9.89 13.97
CA SER A 78 -15.10 11.16 14.70
C SER A 78 -14.84 10.92 16.19
N GLY A 79 -14.50 11.99 16.90
CA GLY A 79 -14.27 11.99 18.34
C GLY A 79 -14.97 13.15 19.02
N ILE A 80 -15.33 12.96 20.29
CA ILE A 80 -15.90 14.00 21.14
C ILE A 80 -15.29 13.93 22.53
N ALA A 81 -15.11 15.10 23.15
CA ALA A 81 -14.73 15.22 24.54
C ALA A 81 -15.95 15.51 25.39
N MET A 82 -16.01 14.85 26.53
CA MET A 82 -17.16 14.83 27.41
C MET A 82 -16.68 15.12 28.82
N GLY A 83 -17.50 15.85 29.56
CA GLY A 83 -17.25 16.15 30.96
C GLY A 83 -18.39 15.69 31.84
N LEU A 84 -18.11 15.55 33.12
CA LEU A 84 -19.13 15.33 34.13
C LEU A 84 -18.87 16.22 35.34
N ILE A 85 -19.92 16.86 35.83
CA ILE A 85 -19.92 17.61 37.09
C ILE A 85 -20.93 16.94 38.02
N LYS A 86 -20.51 16.65 39.25
CA LYS A 86 -21.32 16.03 40.30
C LYS A 86 -21.51 17.01 41.46
N GLY A 87 -22.75 17.37 41.72
CA GLY A 87 -23.14 18.19 42.87
C GLY A 87 -23.17 17.40 44.18
N LYS A 88 -23.36 18.11 45.30
CA LYS A 88 -23.38 17.53 46.64
C LYS A 88 -24.56 16.58 46.90
N ASP A 89 -25.66 16.71 46.14
CA ASP A 89 -26.89 15.93 46.30
C ASP A 89 -26.96 14.72 45.33
N ASP A 90 -25.82 14.14 44.93
CA ASP A 90 -25.70 13.10 43.88
C ASP A 90 -26.25 13.48 42.49
N LYS A 91 -26.76 14.70 42.31
CA LYS A 91 -27.10 15.26 41.00
C LYS A 91 -25.84 15.39 40.15
N PHE A 92 -25.93 15.04 38.88
CA PHE A 92 -24.83 15.17 37.94
C PHE A 92 -25.29 15.81 36.63
N VAL A 93 -24.35 16.45 35.95
CA VAL A 93 -24.54 17.00 34.61
C VAL A 93 -23.44 16.46 33.71
N ILE A 94 -23.83 15.96 32.54
CA ILE A 94 -22.91 15.51 31.49
C ILE A 94 -22.79 16.64 30.47
N LEU A 95 -21.56 17.09 30.26
CA LEU A 95 -21.20 18.12 29.29
C LEU A 95 -20.73 17.46 28.00
N LYS A 96 -21.14 18.03 26.86
CA LYS A 96 -20.74 17.61 25.51
C LYS A 96 -19.81 18.65 24.91
N ASP A 97 -18.74 18.20 24.29
CA ASP A 97 -17.70 19.02 23.67
C ASP A 97 -17.11 20.07 24.61
N ILE A 98 -16.53 19.56 25.70
CA ILE A 98 -16.04 20.41 26.78
C ILE A 98 -14.94 21.37 26.35
N GLN A 99 -15.04 22.59 26.88
CA GLN A 99 -13.99 23.58 26.83
C GLN A 99 -12.90 23.30 27.88
N GLY A 100 -11.73 23.94 27.72
CA GLY A 100 -10.63 23.80 28.67
C GLY A 100 -11.00 24.21 30.11
N ILE A 101 -11.90 25.18 30.26
CA ILE A 101 -12.41 25.61 31.58
C ILE A 101 -13.33 24.54 32.20
N GLU A 102 -14.17 23.90 31.40
CA GLU A 102 -15.10 22.86 31.85
C GLU A 102 -14.34 21.57 32.22
N ASP A 103 -13.28 21.23 31.48
CA ASP A 103 -12.34 20.17 31.84
C ASP A 103 -11.69 20.45 33.20
N PHE A 104 -11.16 21.67 33.38
CA PHE A 104 -10.46 22.05 34.62
C PHE A 104 -11.34 21.89 35.87
N TYR A 105 -12.59 22.36 35.80
CA TYR A 105 -13.54 22.31 36.92
C TYR A 105 -14.38 21.02 36.98
N GLY A 106 -14.35 20.18 35.94
CA GLY A 106 -15.11 18.94 35.88
C GLY A 106 -14.53 17.84 36.77
N ASP A 107 -15.40 16.96 37.26
CA ASP A 107 -15.09 15.83 38.14
C ASP A 107 -14.62 14.58 37.38
N MET A 108 -14.91 14.52 36.09
CA MET A 108 -14.43 13.50 35.16
C MET A 108 -14.40 14.10 33.75
N ASP A 109 -13.32 13.82 33.02
CA ASP A 109 -13.24 14.04 31.58
C ASP A 109 -13.05 12.71 30.86
N PHE A 110 -13.73 12.56 29.74
CA PHE A 110 -13.53 11.39 28.90
C PHE A 110 -13.67 11.73 27.42
N LYS A 111 -12.92 10.99 26.63
CA LYS A 111 -12.81 11.17 25.19
C LYS A 111 -13.26 9.88 24.53
N VAL A 112 -14.22 10.01 23.63
CA VAL A 112 -14.78 8.87 22.90
C VAL A 112 -14.58 9.10 21.43
N ALA A 113 -13.89 8.18 20.77
CA ALA A 113 -13.72 8.16 19.33
C ALA A 113 -14.30 6.87 18.73
N GLY A 114 -14.81 6.95 17.51
CA GLY A 114 -15.46 5.82 16.87
C GLY A 114 -16.17 6.17 15.58
N THR A 115 -16.77 5.14 15.00
CA THR A 115 -17.54 5.22 13.77
C THR A 115 -19.03 5.23 14.10
N LYS A 116 -19.87 5.20 13.06
CA LYS A 116 -21.31 4.92 13.20
C LYS A 116 -21.60 3.53 13.79
N ASN A 117 -20.69 2.57 13.62
CA ASN A 117 -20.88 1.16 13.99
C ASN A 117 -20.37 0.84 15.40
N GLY A 118 -19.53 1.69 16.00
CA GLY A 118 -18.95 1.38 17.30
C GLY A 118 -17.85 2.34 17.72
N ILE A 119 -17.33 2.10 18.93
CA ILE A 119 -16.21 2.85 19.52
C ILE A 119 -14.90 2.22 19.06
N THR A 120 -13.93 3.05 18.66
CA THR A 120 -12.57 2.61 18.32
C THR A 120 -11.57 2.95 19.42
N ALA A 121 -11.79 4.05 20.16
CA ALA A 121 -11.00 4.39 21.33
C ALA A 121 -11.84 5.09 22.40
N LEU A 122 -11.49 4.79 23.66
CA LEU A 122 -12.05 5.43 24.85
C LEU A 122 -10.89 5.76 25.79
N GLN A 123 -10.83 7.01 26.24
CA GLN A 123 -9.96 7.44 27.33
C GLN A 123 -10.83 8.11 28.39
N MET A 124 -10.64 7.74 29.66
CA MET A 124 -11.36 8.31 30.79
C MET A 124 -10.34 8.72 31.85
N ASP A 125 -10.49 9.91 32.39
CA ASP A 125 -9.76 10.39 33.56
C ASP A 125 -10.78 10.79 34.64
N MET A 126 -10.67 10.17 35.80
CA MET A 126 -11.64 10.30 36.89
C MET A 126 -10.96 11.02 38.06
N LYS A 127 -11.52 12.16 38.46
CA LYS A 127 -11.00 12.94 39.60
C LYS A 127 -11.70 12.62 40.92
N ILE A 128 -12.88 11.99 40.86
CA ILE A 128 -13.69 11.63 42.02
C ILE A 128 -14.00 10.12 42.08
N LYS A 129 -14.30 9.64 43.30
CA LYS A 129 -14.86 8.30 43.54
C LYS A 129 -16.39 8.36 43.44
N GLY A 130 -17.02 7.23 43.07
CA GLY A 130 -18.48 7.09 43.12
C GLY A 130 -19.24 7.44 41.84
N ILE A 131 -18.65 7.15 40.68
CA ILE A 131 -19.37 7.12 39.40
C ILE A 131 -19.90 5.69 39.20
N ASN A 132 -21.21 5.53 39.17
CA ASN A 132 -21.85 4.23 38.95
C ASN A 132 -21.94 3.91 37.44
N LEU A 133 -22.25 2.65 37.12
CA LEU A 133 -22.36 2.19 35.73
C LEU A 133 -23.49 2.88 34.96
N ASP A 134 -24.58 3.28 35.64
CA ASP A 134 -25.70 3.97 35.00
C ASP A 134 -25.32 5.35 34.49
N ILE A 135 -24.51 6.09 35.25
CA ILE A 135 -23.95 7.38 34.84
C ILE A 135 -23.04 7.19 33.62
N ILE A 136 -22.16 6.19 33.65
CA ILE A 136 -21.26 5.89 32.51
C ILE A 136 -22.06 5.54 31.26
N LYS A 137 -23.12 4.73 31.40
CA LYS A 137 -24.00 4.37 30.28
C LYS A 137 -24.67 5.60 29.66
N GLN A 138 -25.22 6.50 30.49
CA GLN A 138 -25.82 7.74 30.01
C GLN A 138 -24.78 8.65 29.33
N ALA A 139 -23.56 8.70 29.88
CA ALA A 139 -22.47 9.50 29.36
C ALA A 139 -22.00 9.00 27.99
N LEU A 140 -21.87 7.67 27.81
CA LEU A 140 -21.52 7.06 26.53
C LEU A 140 -22.62 7.22 25.47
N GLU A 141 -23.90 7.18 25.85
CA GLU A 141 -25.00 7.43 24.92
C GLU A 141 -24.98 8.88 24.42
N LYS A 142 -24.82 9.85 25.32
CA LYS A 142 -24.66 11.27 24.94
C LYS A 142 -23.40 11.50 24.09
N ALA A 143 -22.32 10.78 24.38
CA ALA A 143 -21.11 10.82 23.58
C ALA A 143 -21.34 10.24 22.18
N ARG A 144 -22.14 9.16 22.06
CA ARG A 144 -22.53 8.61 20.76
C ARG A 144 -23.31 9.64 19.95
N GLU A 145 -24.33 10.28 20.52
CA GLU A 145 -25.10 11.34 19.84
C GLU A 145 -24.19 12.45 19.32
N GLY A 146 -23.31 12.99 20.17
CA GLY A 146 -22.39 14.06 19.80
C GLY A 146 -21.36 13.62 18.75
N ARG A 147 -20.84 12.40 18.86
CA ARG A 147 -19.91 11.83 17.88
C ARG A 147 -20.56 11.69 16.50
N LEU A 148 -21.80 11.21 16.44
CA LEU A 148 -22.55 11.07 15.20
C LEU A 148 -22.84 12.44 14.58
N PHE A 149 -23.22 13.43 15.38
CA PHE A 149 -23.40 14.80 14.90
C PHE A 149 -22.12 15.36 14.25
N ILE A 150 -20.95 15.17 14.89
CA ILE A 150 -19.66 15.59 14.32
C ILE A 150 -19.34 14.81 13.04
N LEU A 151 -19.64 13.50 13.02
CA LEU A 151 -19.41 12.66 11.85
C LEU A 151 -20.24 13.14 10.66
N ASP A 152 -21.51 13.47 10.86
CA ASP A 152 -22.39 13.98 9.82
C ASP A 152 -21.83 15.28 9.23
N LYS A 153 -21.31 16.18 10.08
CA LYS A 153 -20.64 17.41 9.63
C LYS A 153 -19.34 17.17 8.85
N MET A 154 -18.57 16.14 9.22
CA MET A 154 -17.40 15.74 8.43
C MET A 154 -17.82 15.23 7.04
N LEU A 155 -18.88 14.42 6.99
CA LEU A 155 -19.39 13.80 5.77
C LEU A 155 -20.07 14.79 4.82
N GLU A 156 -20.59 15.92 5.33
CA GLU A 156 -21.04 17.06 4.50
C GLU A 156 -19.91 17.61 3.61
N VAL A 157 -18.64 17.49 4.04
CA VAL A 157 -17.47 17.98 3.31
C VAL A 157 -16.83 16.90 2.45
N ILE A 158 -16.57 15.72 3.04
CA ILE A 158 -15.99 14.57 2.33
C ILE A 158 -16.86 13.33 2.62
N PRO A 159 -17.80 12.99 1.73
CA PRO A 159 -18.73 11.88 1.96
C PRO A 159 -18.07 10.49 1.93
N GLU A 160 -17.04 10.33 1.11
CA GLU A 160 -16.31 9.07 0.94
C GLU A 160 -14.83 9.32 0.60
N PRO A 161 -13.92 8.36 0.86
CA PRO A 161 -12.53 8.47 0.43
C PRO A 161 -12.42 8.75 -1.08
N ARG A 162 -11.47 9.60 -1.48
CA ARG A 162 -11.22 9.85 -2.90
C ARG A 162 -10.80 8.56 -3.61
N LYS A 163 -11.29 8.36 -4.84
CA LYS A 163 -11.01 7.16 -5.64
C LYS A 163 -9.57 7.06 -6.14
N SER A 164 -8.86 8.18 -6.17
CA SER A 164 -7.48 8.27 -6.63
C SER A 164 -6.63 8.97 -5.59
N LEU A 165 -5.40 8.47 -5.41
CA LEU A 165 -4.34 9.15 -4.68
C LEU A 165 -4.03 10.52 -5.29
N SER A 166 -3.42 11.39 -4.49
CA SER A 166 -2.86 12.65 -5.00
C SER A 166 -1.90 12.40 -6.17
N LYS A 167 -1.87 13.31 -7.15
CA LYS A 167 -0.92 13.27 -8.27
C LYS A 167 0.53 13.31 -7.82
N SER A 168 0.79 13.90 -6.66
CA SER A 168 2.13 14.01 -6.07
C SER A 168 2.52 12.80 -5.20
N ALA A 169 1.57 11.91 -4.91
CA ALA A 169 1.88 10.71 -4.15
C ALA A 169 2.59 9.70 -5.08
N PRO A 170 3.66 9.04 -4.60
CA PRO A 170 4.24 7.93 -5.33
C PRO A 170 3.18 6.84 -5.51
N LYS A 171 3.21 6.13 -6.62
CA LYS A 171 2.30 5.01 -6.86
C LYS A 171 3.04 3.71 -6.65
N ILE A 172 2.40 2.80 -5.92
CA ILE A 172 2.95 1.51 -5.57
C ILE A 172 2.09 0.45 -6.25
N THR A 173 2.72 -0.41 -7.05
CA THR A 173 2.09 -1.61 -7.61
C THR A 173 2.76 -2.83 -7.04
N THR A 174 1.96 -3.68 -6.39
CA THR A 174 2.42 -4.93 -5.80
C THR A 174 1.91 -6.12 -6.61
N PHE A 175 2.72 -7.17 -6.67
CA PHE A 175 2.33 -8.47 -7.22
C PHE A 175 3.17 -9.59 -6.63
N LYS A 176 2.65 -10.81 -6.71
CA LYS A 176 3.24 -12.00 -6.13
C LYS A 176 4.06 -12.77 -7.15
N ILE A 177 5.17 -13.35 -6.70
CA ILE A 177 6.08 -14.16 -7.47
C ILE A 177 6.41 -15.46 -6.71
N PRO A 178 6.66 -16.59 -7.41
CA PRO A 178 7.11 -17.80 -6.76
C PRO A 178 8.43 -17.58 -6.02
N ARG A 179 8.53 -18.12 -4.80
CA ARG A 179 9.71 -17.95 -3.94
C ARG A 179 11.02 -18.36 -4.62
N GLU A 180 10.97 -19.43 -5.42
CA GLU A 180 12.11 -19.96 -6.16
C GLU A 180 12.68 -18.97 -7.18
N LYS A 181 11.84 -18.08 -7.72
CA LYS A 181 12.20 -17.10 -8.75
C LYS A 181 12.68 -15.76 -8.17
N ILE A 182 12.61 -15.57 -6.85
CA ILE A 182 13.11 -14.34 -6.19
C ILE A 182 14.59 -14.10 -6.55
N GLY A 183 15.43 -15.14 -6.45
CA GLY A 183 16.86 -15.03 -6.73
C GLY A 183 17.17 -14.63 -8.18
N GLU A 184 16.35 -15.07 -9.14
CA GLU A 184 16.48 -14.74 -10.56
C GLU A 184 16.11 -13.29 -10.84
N VAL A 185 15.01 -12.81 -10.24
CA VAL A 185 14.56 -11.42 -10.37
C VAL A 185 15.58 -10.45 -9.72
N ILE A 186 16.14 -10.78 -8.57
CA ILE A 186 17.18 -9.97 -7.91
C ILE A 186 18.48 -10.00 -8.74
N GLY A 187 18.89 -11.18 -9.20
CA GLY A 187 20.17 -11.42 -9.85
C GLY A 187 21.37 -11.31 -8.91
N PRO A 188 22.59 -11.67 -9.37
CA PRO A 188 23.78 -11.63 -8.52
C PRO A 188 24.07 -10.21 -8.04
N GLY A 189 24.08 -10.02 -6.71
CA GLY A 189 24.31 -8.72 -6.07
C GLY A 189 23.23 -7.66 -6.34
N GLY A 190 22.02 -8.06 -6.74
CA GLY A 190 20.93 -7.13 -7.06
C GLY A 190 21.06 -6.47 -8.44
N LYS A 191 21.92 -6.99 -9.32
CA LYS A 191 22.20 -6.39 -10.64
C LYS A 191 20.96 -6.26 -11.53
N ASN A 192 20.07 -7.25 -11.50
CA ASN A 192 18.88 -7.25 -12.37
C ASN A 192 17.89 -6.15 -11.92
N ILE A 193 17.64 -6.04 -10.62
CA ILE A 193 16.77 -4.98 -10.08
C ILE A 193 17.35 -3.60 -10.33
N LYS A 194 18.66 -3.40 -10.11
CA LYS A 194 19.31 -2.11 -10.40
C LYS A 194 19.18 -1.73 -11.87
N ARG A 195 19.38 -2.69 -12.78
CA ARG A 195 19.19 -2.47 -14.22
C ARG A 195 17.74 -2.08 -14.55
N ILE A 196 16.74 -2.81 -14.06
CA ILE A 196 15.32 -2.50 -14.30
C ILE A 196 14.95 -1.13 -13.72
N LYS A 197 15.47 -0.81 -12.52
CA LYS A 197 15.25 0.48 -11.87
C LYS A 197 15.79 1.64 -12.71
N GLU A 198 17.00 1.51 -13.24
CA GLU A 198 17.62 2.52 -14.11
C GLU A 198 16.95 2.59 -15.49
N GLU A 199 16.64 1.44 -16.10
CA GLU A 199 16.05 1.34 -17.45
C GLU A 199 14.65 1.96 -17.53
N PHE A 200 13.84 1.82 -16.48
CA PHE A 200 12.48 2.35 -16.42
C PHE A 200 12.35 3.58 -15.51
N GLU A 201 13.46 4.17 -15.05
CA GLU A 201 13.48 5.36 -14.18
C GLU A 201 12.50 5.22 -12.99
N LEU A 202 12.64 4.12 -12.24
CA LEU A 202 11.79 3.83 -11.07
C LEU A 202 12.39 4.39 -9.79
N ASP A 203 11.52 4.82 -8.87
CA ASP A 203 11.96 5.39 -7.59
C ASP A 203 12.54 4.29 -6.70
N GLU A 204 11.87 3.14 -6.61
CA GLU A 204 12.32 1.97 -5.84
C GLU A 204 11.66 0.67 -6.36
N ILE A 205 12.37 -0.45 -6.22
CA ILE A 205 11.82 -1.80 -6.37
C ILE A 205 12.22 -2.57 -5.12
N ASP A 206 11.23 -3.01 -4.36
CA ASP A 206 11.44 -3.84 -3.18
C ASP A 206 10.93 -5.26 -3.41
N ILE A 207 11.66 -6.25 -2.89
CA ILE A 207 11.28 -7.66 -2.96
C ILE A 207 11.42 -8.26 -1.57
N SER A 208 10.30 -8.72 -1.02
CA SER A 208 10.23 -9.36 0.29
C SER A 208 9.71 -10.80 0.18
N ASP A 209 10.12 -11.66 1.11
CA ASP A 209 9.57 -13.00 1.29
C ASP A 209 8.48 -12.92 2.36
N TYR A 210 7.22 -13.00 1.96
CA TYR A 210 6.06 -12.89 2.83
C TYR A 210 5.20 -14.16 2.73
N ASN A 211 5.02 -14.86 3.85
CA ASN A 211 4.24 -16.10 3.94
C ASN A 211 4.65 -17.21 2.94
N GLY A 212 5.92 -17.25 2.55
CA GLY A 212 6.44 -18.25 1.61
C GLY A 212 6.22 -17.90 0.13
N GLU A 213 5.74 -16.70 -0.17
CA GLU A 213 5.64 -16.12 -1.51
C GLU A 213 6.54 -14.87 -1.61
N GLY A 214 7.14 -14.63 -2.78
CA GLY A 214 7.86 -13.39 -3.02
C GLY A 214 6.88 -12.27 -3.35
N MET A 215 6.93 -11.15 -2.64
CA MET A 215 6.14 -9.96 -2.95
C MET A 215 7.05 -8.91 -3.58
N VAL A 216 6.70 -8.47 -4.79
CA VAL A 216 7.43 -7.41 -5.51
C VAL A 216 6.61 -6.13 -5.44
N SER A 217 7.24 -5.07 -4.95
CA SER A 217 6.67 -3.73 -4.83
C SER A 217 7.44 -2.77 -5.73
N ILE A 218 6.78 -2.27 -6.78
CA ILE A 218 7.35 -1.26 -7.69
C ILE A 218 6.80 0.11 -7.32
N ILE A 219 7.70 1.06 -7.06
CA ILE A 219 7.37 2.44 -6.67
C ILE A 219 7.83 3.39 -7.78
N SER A 220 6.90 4.19 -8.31
CA SER A 220 7.22 5.30 -9.21
C SER A 220 6.12 6.35 -9.23
N SER A 221 6.45 7.57 -9.62
CA SER A 221 5.48 8.63 -9.94
C SER A 221 4.75 8.40 -11.28
N ASN A 222 5.29 7.57 -12.19
CA ASN A 222 4.75 7.39 -13.55
C ASN A 222 4.14 5.99 -13.78
N ASP A 223 2.83 5.95 -14.05
CA ASP A 223 2.09 4.71 -14.32
C ASP A 223 2.63 3.91 -15.51
N VAL A 224 3.17 4.59 -16.53
CA VAL A 224 3.69 3.94 -17.74
C VAL A 224 4.93 3.13 -17.39
N ASN A 225 5.84 3.72 -16.61
CA ASN A 225 7.09 3.09 -16.20
C ASN A 225 6.82 1.87 -15.30
N ILE A 226 5.89 1.99 -14.35
CA ILE A 226 5.46 0.86 -13.50
C ILE A 226 4.95 -0.30 -14.36
N LYS A 227 4.10 -0.03 -15.35
CA LYS A 227 3.54 -1.08 -16.23
C LYS A 227 4.63 -1.76 -17.07
N MET A 228 5.60 -1.00 -17.57
CA MET A 228 6.71 -1.55 -18.34
C MET A 228 7.62 -2.42 -17.47
N ALA A 229 7.99 -1.93 -16.28
CA ALA A 229 8.81 -2.68 -15.33
C ALA A 229 8.09 -3.95 -14.86
N ARG A 230 6.80 -3.88 -14.56
CA ARG A 230 5.97 -5.05 -14.22
C ARG A 230 6.01 -6.09 -15.34
N LYS A 231 5.79 -5.68 -16.60
CA LYS A 231 5.88 -6.60 -17.75
C LYS A 231 7.27 -7.22 -17.91
N SER A 232 8.33 -6.44 -17.64
CA SER A 232 9.69 -6.95 -17.67
C SER A 232 9.92 -8.02 -16.60
N ILE A 233 9.47 -7.78 -15.36
CA ILE A 233 9.60 -8.74 -14.27
C ILE A 233 8.73 -9.98 -14.53
N GLU A 234 7.47 -9.79 -14.94
CA GLU A 234 6.60 -10.91 -15.36
C GLU A 234 7.21 -11.72 -16.50
N GLY A 235 7.93 -11.08 -17.43
CA GLY A 235 8.68 -11.76 -18.49
C GLY A 235 9.86 -12.59 -17.98
N MET A 236 10.55 -12.16 -16.91
CA MET A 236 11.60 -12.94 -16.24
C MET A 236 11.03 -14.09 -15.42
N LEU A 237 9.79 -13.96 -14.93
CA LEU A 237 9.11 -15.02 -14.21
C LEU A 237 8.60 -16.12 -15.12
N LYS A 238 8.50 -15.89 -16.44
CA LYS A 238 8.15 -16.96 -17.36
C LYS A 238 9.31 -17.96 -17.39
N GLY A 239 9.07 -19.17 -16.93
CA GLY A 239 10.02 -20.27 -17.04
C GLY A 239 9.78 -21.08 -18.31
N ILE A 240 10.66 -22.06 -18.57
CA ILE A 240 10.45 -23.10 -19.59
C ILE A 240 9.06 -23.78 -19.44
N GLU A 241 8.54 -23.85 -18.22
CA GLU A 241 7.28 -24.52 -17.86
C GLU A 241 6.02 -23.72 -18.25
N ASP A 242 6.15 -22.42 -18.48
CA ASP A 242 5.05 -21.55 -18.94
C ASP A 242 4.92 -21.55 -20.46
N ILE A 243 5.96 -22.03 -21.16
CA ILE A 243 6.02 -22.11 -22.61
C ILE A 243 5.22 -23.34 -23.05
N LYS A 244 4.13 -23.12 -23.77
CA LYS A 244 3.33 -24.23 -24.32
C LYS A 244 3.78 -24.56 -25.75
N VAL A 245 3.72 -25.84 -26.10
CA VAL A 245 3.86 -26.28 -27.49
C VAL A 245 2.81 -25.55 -28.34
N GLY A 246 3.25 -24.91 -29.42
CA GLY A 246 2.42 -24.10 -30.31
C GLY A 246 2.39 -22.60 -30.01
N GLU A 247 2.97 -22.13 -28.90
CA GLU A 247 3.07 -20.70 -28.60
C GLU A 247 4.15 -20.03 -29.46
N GLU A 248 3.87 -18.80 -29.91
CA GLU A 248 4.75 -18.02 -30.80
C GLU A 248 5.46 -16.92 -30.03
N PHE A 249 6.76 -16.79 -30.25
CA PHE A 249 7.62 -15.81 -29.61
C PHE A 249 8.43 -15.04 -30.65
N MET A 250 8.64 -13.75 -30.41
CA MET A 250 9.60 -12.95 -31.16
C MET A 250 10.97 -13.07 -30.49
N GLY A 251 11.72 -14.09 -30.89
CA GLY A 251 13.00 -14.44 -30.27
C GLY A 251 14.19 -13.77 -30.94
N THR A 252 15.27 -13.59 -30.18
CA THR A 252 16.53 -13.00 -30.70
C THR A 252 17.60 -14.08 -30.84
N VAL A 253 18.26 -14.16 -32.00
CA VAL A 253 19.34 -15.14 -32.24
C VAL A 253 20.55 -14.79 -31.37
N VAL A 254 20.88 -15.64 -30.40
CA VAL A 254 22.00 -15.46 -29.48
C VAL A 254 23.25 -16.26 -29.89
N GLY A 255 23.09 -17.29 -30.69
CA GLY A 255 24.20 -18.10 -31.18
C GLY A 255 23.85 -18.91 -32.42
N ILE A 256 24.84 -19.20 -33.25
CA ILE A 256 24.67 -19.97 -34.49
C ILE A 256 25.68 -21.12 -34.48
N THR A 257 25.22 -22.33 -34.78
CA THR A 257 26.03 -23.53 -34.92
C THR A 257 25.85 -24.15 -36.31
N SER A 258 26.60 -25.20 -36.62
CA SER A 258 26.48 -25.93 -37.89
C SER A 258 25.15 -26.69 -38.04
N TYR A 259 24.46 -26.97 -36.93
CA TYR A 259 23.22 -27.76 -36.92
C TYR A 259 21.96 -26.94 -36.58
N GLY A 260 22.10 -25.65 -36.29
CA GLY A 260 20.96 -24.78 -35.97
C GLY A 260 21.36 -23.40 -35.44
N ALA A 261 20.36 -22.67 -34.95
CA ALA A 261 20.54 -21.40 -34.25
C ALA A 261 19.89 -21.46 -32.86
N PHE A 262 20.56 -20.91 -31.86
CA PHE A 262 19.99 -20.67 -30.55
C PHE A 262 19.28 -19.33 -30.56
N VAL A 263 18.00 -19.36 -30.20
CA VAL A 263 17.11 -18.21 -30.20
C VAL A 263 16.62 -18.03 -28.77
N ASN A 264 16.94 -16.88 -28.18
CA ASN A 264 16.44 -16.50 -26.88
C ASN A 264 14.97 -16.10 -27.00
N LEU A 265 14.09 -16.86 -26.35
CA LEU A 265 12.63 -16.64 -26.37
C LEU A 265 12.23 -15.64 -25.30
N ILE A 266 12.81 -15.82 -24.11
CA ILE A 266 12.68 -15.00 -22.91
C ILE A 266 14.01 -15.04 -22.15
N PRO A 267 14.31 -14.08 -21.27
CA PRO A 267 15.57 -14.04 -20.53
C PRO A 267 15.86 -15.38 -19.83
N GLY A 268 17.03 -15.97 -20.12
CA GLY A 268 17.44 -17.25 -19.52
C GLY A 268 16.90 -18.52 -20.20
N VAL A 269 15.99 -18.41 -21.17
CA VAL A 269 15.44 -19.55 -21.92
C VAL A 269 15.76 -19.45 -23.41
N ASP A 270 16.65 -20.36 -23.84
CA ASP A 270 17.04 -20.49 -25.23
C ASP A 270 16.38 -21.72 -25.86
N GLY A 271 15.81 -21.54 -27.05
CA GLY A 271 15.34 -22.63 -27.89
C GLY A 271 16.29 -22.87 -29.05
N LEU A 272 16.36 -24.12 -29.51
CA LEU A 272 17.14 -24.53 -30.67
C LEU A 272 16.25 -24.56 -31.90
N LEU A 273 16.55 -23.69 -32.87
CA LEU A 273 16.00 -23.75 -34.22
C LEU A 273 16.92 -24.65 -35.07
N HIS A 274 16.48 -25.88 -35.32
CA HIS A 274 17.27 -26.84 -36.12
C HIS A 274 17.39 -26.38 -37.57
N ILE A 275 18.52 -26.65 -38.25
CA ILE A 275 18.80 -26.21 -39.63
C ILE A 275 17.68 -26.58 -40.63
N SER A 276 17.00 -27.70 -40.43
CA SER A 276 15.88 -28.15 -41.27
C SER A 276 14.58 -27.36 -41.08
N LYS A 277 14.50 -26.52 -40.05
CA LYS A 277 13.32 -25.71 -39.68
C LYS A 277 13.57 -24.20 -39.87
N VAL A 278 14.72 -23.81 -40.43
CA VAL A 278 15.09 -22.41 -40.70
C VAL A 278 14.47 -21.89 -42.01
N THR A 279 14.23 -22.77 -43.00
CA THR A 279 13.56 -22.46 -44.28
C THR A 279 12.99 -23.73 -44.93
N ASN A 280 12.02 -23.60 -45.83
CA ASN A 280 11.39 -24.71 -46.58
C ASN A 280 12.31 -25.33 -47.66
N LYS A 281 13.54 -24.82 -47.80
CA LYS A 281 14.56 -25.30 -48.75
C LYS A 281 15.71 -25.93 -47.99
N ARG A 282 16.38 -26.92 -48.59
CA ARG A 282 17.57 -27.53 -48.00
C ARG A 282 18.74 -26.55 -48.06
N ILE A 283 19.19 -26.12 -46.89
CA ILE A 283 20.32 -25.20 -46.72
C ILE A 283 21.59 -25.95 -46.34
N LYS A 284 22.74 -25.44 -46.77
CA LYS A 284 24.05 -25.97 -46.36
C LYS A 284 24.56 -25.32 -45.07
N ASP A 285 24.30 -24.02 -44.88
CA ASP A 285 24.74 -23.27 -43.71
C ASP A 285 23.65 -22.34 -43.16
N VAL A 286 23.51 -22.30 -41.83
CA VAL A 286 22.55 -21.44 -41.11
C VAL A 286 22.95 -19.96 -41.19
N LYS A 287 24.26 -19.69 -41.30
CA LYS A 287 24.84 -18.33 -41.32
C LYS A 287 24.40 -17.49 -42.51
N ASP A 288 23.95 -18.13 -43.59
CA ASP A 288 23.48 -17.43 -44.79
C ASP A 288 22.09 -16.82 -44.60
N TYR A 289 21.33 -17.25 -43.58
CA TYR A 289 19.93 -16.89 -43.37
C TYR A 289 19.65 -16.22 -42.02
N LEU A 290 20.53 -16.38 -41.03
CA LEU A 290 20.39 -15.81 -39.70
C LEU A 290 21.71 -15.18 -39.26
N LYS A 291 21.64 -14.01 -38.64
CA LYS A 291 22.76 -13.35 -37.97
C LYS A 291 22.51 -13.30 -36.47
N ILE A 292 23.60 -13.28 -35.71
CA ILE A 292 23.52 -13.05 -34.25
C ILE A 292 22.92 -11.66 -34.03
N GLY A 293 21.89 -11.58 -33.19
CA GLY A 293 21.12 -10.37 -32.92
C GLY A 293 19.85 -10.23 -33.76
N ASP A 294 19.60 -11.09 -34.75
CA ASP A 294 18.37 -11.03 -35.55
C ASP A 294 17.16 -11.39 -34.71
N LYS A 295 16.07 -10.65 -34.88
CA LYS A 295 14.77 -10.93 -34.27
C LYS A 295 13.91 -11.72 -35.25
N ILE A 296 13.54 -12.93 -34.88
CA ILE A 296 12.76 -13.85 -35.72
C ILE A 296 11.53 -14.37 -34.98
N LEU A 297 10.43 -14.58 -35.71
CA LEU A 297 9.22 -15.15 -35.16
C LEU A 297 9.34 -16.68 -35.16
N VAL A 298 9.28 -17.28 -33.98
CA VAL A 298 9.49 -18.72 -33.78
C VAL A 298 8.33 -19.30 -32.99
N ARG A 299 7.87 -20.47 -33.39
CA ARG A 299 6.86 -21.28 -32.70
C ARG A 299 7.54 -22.43 -31.96
N VAL A 300 7.05 -22.73 -30.77
CA VAL A 300 7.53 -23.85 -29.96
C VAL A 300 7.01 -25.16 -30.56
N GLY A 301 7.89 -25.95 -31.17
CA GLY A 301 7.53 -27.21 -31.81
C GLY A 301 7.46 -28.39 -30.84
N ASN A 302 8.47 -28.53 -29.96
CA ASN A 302 8.50 -29.59 -28.96
C ASN A 302 9.31 -29.14 -27.74
N ILE A 303 8.93 -29.62 -26.56
CA ILE A 303 9.65 -29.42 -25.31
C ILE A 303 10.06 -30.81 -24.81
N ASP A 304 11.36 -31.10 -24.81
CA ASP A 304 11.88 -32.34 -24.25
C ASP A 304 11.88 -32.24 -22.72
N SER A 305 10.93 -32.93 -22.09
CA SER A 305 10.71 -32.94 -20.64
C SER A 305 11.89 -33.52 -19.84
N ARG A 306 12.80 -34.28 -20.48
CA ARG A 306 13.97 -34.88 -19.83
C ARG A 306 15.21 -33.98 -19.89
N THR A 307 15.35 -33.19 -20.95
CA THR A 307 16.53 -32.33 -21.16
C THR A 307 16.25 -30.83 -20.99
N LYS A 308 14.99 -30.45 -20.76
CA LYS A 308 14.49 -29.06 -20.73
C LYS A 308 14.86 -28.26 -21.99
N LYS A 309 15.13 -28.94 -23.11
CA LYS A 309 15.45 -28.31 -24.40
C LYS A 309 14.17 -28.02 -25.17
N ILE A 310 14.10 -26.82 -25.71
CA ILE A 310 12.97 -26.36 -26.52
C ILE A 310 13.37 -26.42 -27.99
N GLY A 311 12.66 -27.24 -28.76
CA GLY A 311 12.75 -27.27 -30.22
C GLY A 311 11.87 -26.18 -30.81
N LEU A 312 12.47 -25.34 -31.64
CA LEU A 312 11.79 -24.23 -32.31
C LEU A 312 11.57 -24.53 -33.78
N GLU A 313 10.48 -23.98 -34.31
CA GLU A 313 10.18 -23.91 -35.73
C GLU A 313 9.95 -22.45 -36.10
N ARG A 314 10.34 -22.04 -37.31
CA ARG A 314 10.07 -20.68 -37.76
C ARG A 314 8.59 -20.54 -38.11
N ALA A 315 7.94 -19.50 -37.60
CA ALA A 315 6.49 -19.29 -37.78
C ALA A 315 6.14 -18.45 -39.02
N ASP A 316 7.15 -17.83 -39.65
CA ASP A 316 7.05 -16.89 -40.76
C ASP A 316 7.25 -17.53 -42.15
N ILE A 317 7.29 -18.86 -42.26
CA ILE A 317 7.56 -19.64 -43.49
C ILE A 317 6.69 -20.89 -43.64
#